data_AF-A0A838UUR4-F1
#
_entry.id   AF-A0A838UUR4-F1
#
_cell.length_a   1.000
_cell.length_b   1.000
_cell.length_c   1.000
_cell.angle_alpha   90.00
_cell.angle_beta   90.00
_cell.angle_gamma   90.00
#
_symmetry.space_group_name_H-M   'P 1'
#
loop_
_entity.id
_entity.type
_entity.pdbx_description
1 polymer ?
#
loop_
_entity_poly.entity_id
_entity_poly.type
_entity_poly.pdbx_seq_one_letter_code
_entity_poly.pdbx_strand_id
1 'polypeptide(L)'
;MSAHSLSPAKVARDGWVVALVILVALGAIALLLFTPVDQHIGYMILFVAAFTYMLYLTRKTGEIAGTTHAVARVTQDLAQAAVQAAAVSQGMMAELRATRDAQLAPYVVLSLEVQDHVVRLVMENLGQSVAHNITLAWEAAPSRDLIGGRAWAAFMTAPTPTLAPRQRLVAAWGSFSEIAQHPALQQQYHVTVRYTGDNVAVQYQGTDVLDFAALAGSEVAHQQQSDALFARLDGIAQALGGTMKLLQQSHSQMVNQLGDLTHALEGSADAARAGQSQMLGTLQGITQAVTESVASANHTQVQVLDSLTGISQAVAGTMETVNRAQDQLADGLLTLAANRSTPEKAAPEQAVQQFGSLVRQLDGNWRKWQELRRAGNTTGAFAQPQMRQWVEGIIAIAPTLPAAPIVIERLSGVALRLLNALNAAPADSAARNDIPTAIAELAEIAGTFPSAEESFLL
;
A
#
# COMPACT_ATOMS: atom_id res chain seq x y z
N MET A 1 -61.91 3.36 13.60
CA MET A 1 -62.68 4.34 14.39
C MET A 1 -62.25 4.19 15.84
N SER A 2 -61.23 4.93 16.24
CA SER A 2 -60.64 4.86 17.58
C SER A 2 -61.41 5.82 18.49
N ALA A 3 -62.13 5.28 19.47
CA ALA A 3 -62.79 6.07 20.49
C ALA A 3 -61.73 6.87 21.27
N HIS A 4 -61.74 8.19 21.15
CA HIS A 4 -60.96 9.08 22.00
C HIS A 4 -61.54 9.03 23.42
N SER A 5 -61.11 8.05 24.21
CA SER A 5 -61.28 8.08 25.66
C SER A 5 -60.46 9.26 26.20
N LEU A 6 -61.14 10.36 26.53
CA LEU A 6 -60.55 11.45 27.31
C LEU A 6 -59.94 10.83 28.57
N SER A 7 -58.63 10.98 28.75
CA SER A 7 -57.96 10.36 29.89
C SER A 7 -58.57 10.90 31.19
N PRO A 8 -58.77 10.05 32.22
CA PRO A 8 -59.39 10.46 33.48
C PRO A 8 -58.66 11.65 34.15
N ALA A 9 -57.39 11.86 33.84
CA ALA A 9 -56.61 13.01 34.29
C ALA A 9 -57.09 14.36 33.71
N LYS A 10 -57.64 14.39 32.49
CA LYS A 10 -58.18 15.62 31.88
C LYS A 10 -59.50 16.04 32.55
N VAL A 11 -60.37 15.07 32.82
CA VAL A 11 -61.67 15.30 33.47
C VAL A 11 -61.48 15.78 34.92
N ALA A 12 -60.53 15.20 35.66
CA ALA A 12 -60.23 15.63 37.02
C ALA A 12 -59.62 17.05 37.10
N ARG A 13 -58.81 17.43 36.11
CA ARG A 13 -58.19 18.77 36.03
C ARG A 13 -59.22 19.85 35.74
N ASP A 14 -60.15 19.61 34.83
CA ASP A 14 -61.18 20.59 34.47
C ASP A 14 -62.24 20.72 35.59
N GLY A 15 -62.53 19.63 36.31
CA GLY A 15 -63.44 19.63 37.45
C GLY A 15 -62.99 20.53 38.60
N TRP A 16 -61.69 20.55 38.93
CA TRP A 16 -61.16 21.41 40.00
C TRP A 16 -61.18 22.90 39.64
N VAL A 17 -60.94 23.24 38.37
CA VAL A 17 -61.04 24.63 37.90
C VAL A 17 -62.48 25.13 38.00
N VAL A 18 -63.46 24.31 37.61
CA VAL A 18 -64.89 24.64 37.74
C VAL A 18 -65.28 24.80 39.21
N ALA A 19 -64.88 23.86 40.08
CA ALA A 19 -65.16 23.94 41.51
C ALA A 19 -64.57 25.22 42.14
N LEU A 20 -63.37 25.59 41.73
CA LEU A 20 -62.68 26.77 42.24
C LEU A 20 -63.30 28.08 41.74
N VAL A 21 -63.73 28.15 40.48
CA VAL A 21 -64.50 29.30 39.94
C VAL A 21 -65.82 29.47 40.71
N ILE A 22 -66.51 28.37 41.03
CA ILE A 22 -67.74 28.41 41.83
C ILE A 22 -67.46 28.93 43.25
N LEU A 23 -66.40 28.45 43.90
CA LEU A 23 -66.03 28.85 45.26
C LEU A 23 -65.66 30.35 45.32
N VAL A 24 -64.93 30.82 44.32
CA VAL A 24 -64.55 32.23 44.15
C VAL A 24 -65.79 33.09 43.91
N ALA A 25 -66.71 32.67 43.04
CA ALA A 25 -67.96 33.38 42.79
C ALA A 25 -68.84 33.46 44.06
N LEU A 26 -68.94 32.38 44.83
CA LEU A 26 -69.64 32.36 46.12
C LEU A 26 -68.98 33.29 47.14
N GLY A 27 -67.64 33.33 47.18
CA GLY A 27 -66.88 34.26 48.01
C GLY A 27 -67.16 35.74 47.67
N ALA A 28 -67.21 36.09 46.38
CA ALA A 28 -67.58 37.43 45.94
C ALA A 28 -69.02 37.81 46.32
N ILE A 29 -69.96 36.88 46.14
CA ILE A 29 -71.37 37.08 46.54
C ILE A 29 -71.47 37.32 48.05
N ALA A 30 -70.78 36.50 48.86
CA ALA A 30 -70.74 36.69 50.30
C ALA A 30 -70.14 38.06 50.67
N LEU A 31 -69.03 38.45 50.05
CA LEU A 31 -68.38 39.73 50.34
C LEU A 31 -69.29 40.94 50.00
N LEU A 32 -70.02 40.87 48.89
CA LEU A 32 -71.03 41.86 48.50
C LEU A 32 -72.20 41.95 49.49
N LEU A 33 -72.57 40.85 50.15
CA LEU A 33 -73.68 40.83 51.10
C LEU A 33 -73.31 41.40 52.48
N PHE A 34 -72.01 41.43 52.84
CA PHE A 34 -71.56 41.76 54.20
C PHE A 34 -70.77 43.06 54.35
N THR A 35 -70.39 43.76 53.27
CA THR A 35 -69.68 45.05 53.35
C THR A 35 -70.59 46.25 53.04
N PRO A 36 -70.41 47.41 53.70
CA PRO A 36 -71.18 48.62 53.38
C PRO A 36 -70.89 49.11 51.95
N VAL A 37 -71.90 49.71 51.33
CA VAL A 37 -71.94 50.06 49.89
C VAL A 37 -70.73 50.88 49.45
N ASP A 38 -70.25 51.76 50.33
CA ASP A 38 -69.16 52.70 50.07
C ASP A 38 -67.80 52.01 49.89
N GLN A 39 -67.67 50.73 50.27
CA GLN A 39 -66.42 49.95 50.16
C GLN A 39 -66.43 48.88 49.06
N HIS A 40 -67.58 48.61 48.41
CA HIS A 40 -67.69 47.53 47.42
C HIS A 40 -66.73 47.67 46.25
N ILE A 41 -66.44 48.90 45.81
CA ILE A 41 -65.57 49.16 44.65
C ILE A 41 -64.13 48.70 44.94
N GLY A 42 -63.61 49.01 46.13
CA GLY A 42 -62.25 48.63 46.52
C GLY A 42 -62.07 47.11 46.59
N TYR A 43 -63.05 46.41 47.19
CA TYR A 43 -63.00 44.95 47.30
C TYR A 43 -63.22 44.25 45.95
N MET A 44 -64.07 44.78 45.07
CA MET A 44 -64.25 44.28 43.71
C MET A 44 -62.94 44.35 42.91
N ILE A 45 -62.23 45.48 42.96
CA ILE A 45 -60.94 45.63 42.26
C ILE A 45 -59.92 44.63 42.78
N LEU A 46 -59.82 44.46 44.10
CA LEU A 46 -58.85 43.57 44.73
C LEU A 46 -59.17 42.09 44.44
N PHE A 47 -60.46 41.74 44.40
CA PHE A 47 -60.93 40.41 44.03
C PHE A 47 -60.66 40.09 42.56
N VAL A 48 -60.96 41.01 41.64
CA VAL A 48 -60.68 40.83 40.20
C VAL A 48 -59.17 40.70 39.97
N ALA A 49 -58.35 41.51 40.65
CA ALA A 49 -56.89 41.41 40.58
C ALA A 49 -56.37 40.06 41.09
N ALA A 50 -56.85 39.60 42.25
CA ALA A 50 -56.48 38.31 42.83
C ALA A 50 -56.92 37.13 41.94
N PHE A 51 -58.13 37.17 41.39
CA PHE A 51 -58.64 36.15 40.49
C PHE A 51 -57.85 36.10 39.17
N THR A 52 -57.54 37.26 38.59
CA THR A 52 -56.73 37.36 37.38
C THR A 52 -55.31 36.82 37.62
N TYR A 53 -54.72 37.15 38.77
CA TYR A 53 -53.41 36.63 39.17
C TYR A 53 -53.42 35.10 39.37
N MET A 54 -54.48 34.56 39.96
CA MET A 54 -54.64 33.12 40.13
C MET A 54 -54.79 32.38 38.80
N LEU A 55 -55.58 32.91 37.86
CA LEU A 55 -55.71 32.35 36.51
C LEU A 55 -54.37 32.38 35.77
N TYR A 56 -53.61 33.48 35.92
CA TYR A 56 -52.27 33.60 35.38
C TYR A 56 -51.33 32.52 35.95
N LEU A 57 -51.30 32.35 37.28
CA LEU A 57 -50.49 31.31 37.93
C LEU A 57 -50.86 29.91 37.45
N THR A 58 -52.15 29.57 37.39
CA THR A 58 -52.64 28.25 36.98
C THR A 58 -52.27 27.92 35.53
N ARG A 59 -52.32 28.93 34.65
CA ARG A 59 -51.85 28.80 33.27
C ARG A 59 -50.34 28.55 33.23
N LYS A 60 -49.56 29.32 34.00
CA LYS A 60 -48.10 29.18 34.05
C LYS A 60 -47.64 27.85 34.62
N THR A 61 -48.25 27.32 35.68
CA THR A 61 -47.96 25.97 36.16
C THR A 61 -48.33 24.90 35.13
N GLY A 62 -49.40 25.10 34.36
CA GLY A 62 -49.76 24.22 33.25
C GLY A 62 -48.72 24.19 32.13
N GLU A 63 -48.17 25.35 31.76
CA GLU A 63 -47.08 25.47 30.76
C GLU A 63 -45.79 24.78 31.26
N ILE A 64 -45.43 24.96 32.54
CA ILE A 64 -44.26 24.32 33.15
C ILE A 64 -44.43 22.80 33.26
N ALA A 65 -45.61 22.32 33.66
CA ALA A 65 -45.88 20.88 33.72
C ALA A 65 -45.83 20.23 32.32
N GLY A 66 -46.38 20.91 31.30
CA GLY A 66 -46.33 20.45 29.92
C GLY A 66 -44.90 20.33 29.38
N THR A 67 -44.06 21.35 29.62
CA THR A 67 -42.64 21.33 29.23
C THR A 67 -41.86 20.27 29.99
N THR A 68 -42.13 20.08 31.28
CA THR A 68 -41.48 19.04 32.10
C THR A 68 -41.81 17.63 31.59
N HIS A 69 -43.07 17.35 31.22
CA HIS A 69 -43.44 16.06 30.63
C HIS A 69 -42.82 15.84 29.24
N ALA A 70 -42.70 16.88 28.42
CA ALA A 70 -42.02 16.79 27.14
C ALA A 70 -40.53 16.45 27.32
N VAL A 71 -39.84 17.11 28.24
CA VAL A 71 -38.43 16.84 28.57
C VAL A 71 -38.26 15.42 29.13
N ALA A 72 -39.17 14.96 30.01
CA ALA A 72 -39.11 13.61 30.55
C ALA A 72 -39.23 12.53 29.47
N ARG A 73 -40.13 12.72 28.48
CA ARG A 73 -40.24 11.80 27.33
C ARG A 73 -38.98 11.81 26.46
N VAL A 74 -38.47 12.99 26.11
CA VAL A 74 -37.23 13.11 25.35
C VAL A 74 -36.06 12.43 26.09
N THR A 75 -35.99 12.58 27.41
CA THR A 75 -34.96 11.93 28.23
C THR A 75 -35.12 10.40 28.24
N GLN A 76 -36.36 9.90 28.29
CA GLN A 76 -36.64 8.47 28.20
C GLN A 76 -36.28 7.89 26.83
N ASP A 77 -36.63 8.59 25.74
CA ASP A 77 -36.30 8.18 24.37
C ASP A 77 -34.78 8.17 24.17
N LEU A 78 -34.07 9.19 24.68
CA LEU A 78 -32.61 9.24 24.68
C LEU A 78 -32.00 8.09 25.49
N ALA A 79 -32.55 7.75 26.66
CA ALA A 79 -32.07 6.62 27.46
C ALA A 79 -32.27 5.29 26.74
N GLN A 80 -33.42 5.09 26.07
CA GLN A 80 -33.67 3.88 25.28
C GLN A 80 -32.75 3.79 24.06
N ALA A 81 -32.54 4.91 23.35
CA ALA A 81 -31.59 4.98 22.25
C ALA A 81 -30.15 4.68 22.71
N ALA A 82 -29.75 5.19 23.88
CA ALA A 82 -28.44 4.90 24.47
C ALA A 82 -28.27 3.41 24.82
N VAL A 83 -29.30 2.76 25.37
CA VAL A 83 -29.29 1.31 25.65
C VAL A 83 -29.15 0.49 24.36
N GLN A 84 -29.89 0.86 23.31
CA GLN A 84 -29.78 0.19 22.01
C GLN A 84 -28.39 0.39 21.39
N ALA A 85 -27.86 1.61 21.42
CA ALA A 85 -26.52 1.91 20.94
C ALA A 85 -25.44 1.14 21.71
N ALA A 86 -25.60 0.99 23.03
CA ALA A 86 -24.69 0.18 23.85
C ALA A 86 -24.75 -1.31 23.46
N ALA A 87 -25.94 -1.87 23.23
CA ALA A 87 -26.09 -3.25 22.79
C ALA A 87 -25.46 -3.51 21.41
N VAL A 88 -25.65 -2.59 20.45
CA VAL A 88 -25.00 -2.66 19.13
C VAL A 88 -23.48 -2.58 19.26
N SER A 89 -22.98 -1.67 20.11
CA SER A 89 -21.54 -1.52 20.35
C SER A 89 -20.93 -2.78 20.97
N GLN A 90 -21.65 -3.46 21.87
CA GLN A 90 -21.21 -4.73 22.44
C GLN A 90 -21.15 -5.84 21.38
N GLY A 91 -22.15 -5.93 20.49
CA GLY A 91 -22.13 -6.86 19.36
C GLY A 91 -20.94 -6.62 18.44
N MET A 92 -20.70 -5.36 18.04
CA MET A 92 -19.57 -4.98 17.20
C MET A 92 -18.22 -5.31 17.87
N MET A 93 -18.08 -5.08 19.17
CA MET A 93 -16.85 -5.44 19.90
C MET A 93 -16.62 -6.96 19.96
N ALA A 94 -17.68 -7.75 20.06
CA ALA A 94 -17.58 -9.21 20.01
C ALA A 94 -17.16 -9.69 18.61
N GLU A 95 -17.72 -9.12 17.55
CA GLU A 95 -17.32 -9.40 16.17
C GLU A 95 -15.88 -9.01 15.91
N LEU A 96 -15.45 -7.80 16.31
CA LEU A 96 -14.07 -7.34 16.18
C LEU A 96 -13.08 -8.25 16.91
N ARG A 97 -13.46 -8.76 18.09
CA ARG A 97 -12.65 -9.76 18.82
C ARG A 97 -12.57 -11.06 18.04
N ALA A 98 -13.70 -11.60 17.58
CA ALA A 98 -13.72 -12.84 16.81
C ALA A 98 -12.91 -12.72 15.51
N THR A 99 -13.01 -11.60 14.80
CA THR A 99 -12.21 -11.33 13.59
C THR A 99 -10.73 -11.21 13.91
N ARG A 100 -10.36 -10.49 14.98
CA ARG A 100 -8.97 -10.39 15.43
C ARG A 100 -8.43 -11.77 15.81
N ASP A 101 -9.17 -12.55 16.58
CA ASP A 101 -8.76 -13.88 17.02
C ASP A 101 -8.59 -14.83 15.82
N ALA A 102 -9.44 -14.71 14.80
CA ALA A 102 -9.31 -15.44 13.55
C ALA A 102 -8.08 -15.00 12.72
N GLN A 103 -7.77 -13.70 12.68
CA GLN A 103 -6.59 -13.17 11.98
C GLN A 103 -5.28 -13.52 12.70
N LEU A 104 -5.32 -13.62 14.02
CA LEU A 104 -4.19 -14.00 14.86
C LEU A 104 -4.00 -15.51 14.96
N ALA A 105 -4.93 -16.32 14.44
CA ALA A 105 -4.88 -17.76 14.53
C ALA A 105 -3.59 -18.34 13.91
N PRO A 106 -3.09 -19.48 14.42
CA PRO A 106 -1.99 -20.19 13.78
C PRO A 106 -2.48 -20.76 12.45
N TYR A 107 -1.59 -20.86 11.47
CA TYR A 107 -1.91 -21.47 10.19
C TYR A 107 -0.73 -22.32 9.73
N VAL A 108 -0.78 -23.61 10.04
CA VAL A 108 0.28 -24.56 9.67
C VAL A 108 -0.03 -25.16 8.32
N VAL A 109 0.94 -25.08 7.42
CA VAL A 109 0.90 -25.68 6.08
C VAL A 109 2.04 -26.67 5.90
N LEU A 110 1.79 -27.68 5.10
CA LEU A 110 2.77 -28.67 4.67
C LEU A 110 3.00 -28.54 3.15
N SER A 111 4.25 -28.37 2.72
CA SER A 111 4.61 -28.21 1.32
C SER A 111 5.84 -29.03 0.92
N LEU A 112 5.99 -29.27 -0.38
CA LEU A 112 7.17 -29.87 -0.99
C LEU A 112 8.02 -28.79 -1.65
N GLU A 113 9.33 -28.85 -1.43
CA GLU A 113 10.30 -27.99 -2.09
C GLU A 113 11.45 -28.84 -2.62
N VAL A 114 11.99 -28.49 -3.79
CA VAL A 114 13.25 -29.04 -4.28
C VAL A 114 14.33 -27.99 -4.08
N GLN A 115 15.39 -28.37 -3.37
CA GLN A 115 16.58 -27.54 -3.24
C GLN A 115 17.81 -28.42 -3.39
N ASP A 116 18.72 -28.04 -4.29
CA ASP A 116 19.94 -28.80 -4.62
C ASP A 116 19.64 -30.26 -5.03
N HIS A 117 18.58 -30.44 -5.84
CA HIS A 117 18.04 -31.75 -6.24
C HIS A 117 17.59 -32.66 -5.08
N VAL A 118 17.42 -32.12 -3.87
CA VAL A 118 16.85 -32.84 -2.73
C VAL A 118 15.42 -32.39 -2.53
N VAL A 119 14.49 -33.35 -2.55
CA VAL A 119 13.10 -33.11 -2.17
C VAL A 119 13.06 -32.93 -0.65
N ARG A 120 12.49 -31.83 -0.22
CA ARG A 120 12.31 -31.45 1.18
C ARG A 120 10.83 -31.29 1.46
N LEU A 121 10.40 -31.81 2.60
CA LEU A 121 9.09 -31.52 3.16
C LEU A 121 9.23 -30.44 4.19
N VAL A 122 8.38 -29.45 4.03
CA VAL A 122 8.44 -28.21 4.74
C VAL A 122 7.14 -28.05 5.48
N MET A 123 7.23 -28.02 6.80
CA MET A 123 6.11 -27.64 7.66
C MET A 123 6.38 -26.22 8.15
N GLU A 124 5.48 -25.31 7.83
CA GLU A 124 5.63 -23.89 8.16
C GLU A 124 4.36 -23.36 8.83
N ASN A 125 4.52 -22.55 9.87
CA ASN A 125 3.42 -21.80 10.46
C ASN A 125 3.38 -20.41 9.83
N LEU A 126 2.47 -20.21 8.88
CA LEU A 126 2.20 -18.93 8.22
C LEU A 126 1.29 -18.00 9.06
N GLY A 127 0.74 -18.50 10.16
CA GLY A 127 -0.10 -17.72 11.07
C GLY A 127 0.68 -16.73 11.93
N GLN A 128 -0.04 -15.95 12.75
CA GLN A 128 0.56 -14.93 13.61
C GLN A 128 0.77 -15.38 15.06
N SER A 129 0.23 -16.53 15.47
CA SER A 129 0.40 -17.12 16.80
C SER A 129 1.09 -18.49 16.73
N VAL A 130 1.50 -19.01 17.89
CA VAL A 130 2.22 -20.29 18.00
C VAL A 130 1.26 -21.45 17.75
N ALA A 131 1.71 -22.43 16.96
CA ALA A 131 1.01 -23.70 16.79
C ALA A 131 1.59 -24.75 17.75
N HIS A 132 0.73 -25.46 18.46
CA HIS A 132 1.08 -26.50 19.42
C HIS A 132 0.50 -27.85 19.01
N ASN A 133 1.12 -28.93 19.48
CA ASN A 133 0.63 -30.31 19.34
C ASN A 133 0.27 -30.68 17.89
N ILE A 134 1.16 -30.36 16.95
CA ILE A 134 0.90 -30.55 15.53
C ILE A 134 0.97 -32.05 15.23
N THR A 135 -0.09 -32.57 14.62
CA THR A 135 -0.23 -33.97 14.23
C THR A 135 -0.59 -34.06 12.75
N LEU A 136 0.04 -35.02 12.07
CA LEU A 136 -0.17 -35.28 10.65
C LEU A 136 -0.94 -36.59 10.48
N ALA A 137 -2.04 -36.53 9.73
CA ALA A 137 -2.79 -37.70 9.32
C ALA A 137 -2.74 -37.82 7.79
N TRP A 138 -2.14 -38.91 7.31
CA TRP A 138 -1.97 -39.18 5.89
C TRP A 138 -3.10 -40.10 5.43
N GLU A 139 -3.76 -39.78 4.31
CA GLU A 139 -4.75 -40.68 3.71
C GLU A 139 -4.09 -41.96 3.19
N ALA A 140 -2.99 -41.78 2.44
CA ALA A 140 -2.08 -42.84 2.06
C ALA A 140 -0.65 -42.41 2.42
N ALA A 141 -0.06 -43.00 3.47
CA ALA A 141 1.29 -42.63 3.87
C ALA A 141 2.31 -43.10 2.81
N PRO A 142 3.34 -42.30 2.47
CA PRO A 142 4.40 -42.74 1.59
C PRO A 142 5.11 -43.98 2.16
N SER A 143 5.49 -44.90 1.27
CA SER A 143 6.22 -46.11 1.63
C SER A 143 7.48 -45.79 2.43
N ARG A 144 7.81 -46.63 3.41
CA ARG A 144 9.08 -46.52 4.16
C ARG A 144 10.31 -46.63 3.26
N ASP A 145 10.18 -47.29 2.12
CA ASP A 145 11.28 -47.48 1.16
C ASP A 145 11.55 -46.20 0.35
N LEU A 146 10.56 -45.31 0.21
CA LEU A 146 10.72 -43.96 -0.34
C LEU A 146 11.46 -43.02 0.62
N ILE A 147 11.56 -43.40 1.89
CA ILE A 147 11.98 -42.54 2.98
C ILE A 147 13.46 -42.82 3.25
N GLY A 148 14.34 -41.98 2.71
CA GLY A 148 15.81 -42.16 2.79
C GLY A 148 16.43 -42.04 4.20
N GLY A 149 15.66 -42.00 5.30
CA GLY A 149 16.23 -41.88 6.64
C GLY A 149 15.26 -41.96 7.82
N ARG A 150 15.80 -42.31 9.00
CA ARG A 150 15.06 -42.38 10.29
C ARG A 150 14.47 -41.04 10.75
N ALA A 151 15.12 -39.92 10.39
CA ALA A 151 14.68 -38.58 10.79
C ALA A 151 13.31 -38.20 10.22
N TRP A 152 13.01 -38.68 9.01
CA TRP A 152 11.73 -38.46 8.35
C TRP A 152 10.59 -39.25 8.99
N ALA A 153 10.83 -40.52 9.33
CA ALA A 153 9.82 -41.35 9.99
C ALA A 153 9.36 -40.71 11.31
N ALA A 154 10.31 -40.14 12.07
CA ALA A 154 9.99 -39.36 13.26
C ALA A 154 9.18 -38.10 12.93
N PHE A 155 9.56 -37.35 11.88
CA PHE A 155 8.83 -36.16 11.45
C PHE A 155 7.37 -36.43 11.06
N MET A 156 7.08 -37.58 10.44
CA MET A 156 5.71 -37.90 9.99
C MET A 156 4.83 -38.50 11.08
N THR A 157 5.41 -39.20 12.06
CA THR A 157 4.65 -40.01 13.02
C THR A 157 4.67 -39.46 14.43
N ALA A 158 5.68 -38.68 14.80
CA ALA A 158 5.73 -38.04 16.11
C ALA A 158 4.94 -36.73 16.07
N PRO A 159 4.20 -36.40 17.15
CA PRO A 159 3.63 -35.07 17.29
C PRO A 159 4.76 -34.04 17.36
N THR A 160 4.71 -33.04 16.47
CA THR A 160 5.64 -31.92 16.53
C THR A 160 5.16 -30.98 17.63
N PRO A 161 5.99 -30.73 18.67
CA PRO A 161 5.50 -30.14 19.91
C PRO A 161 5.04 -28.69 19.73
N THR A 162 5.82 -27.86 19.03
CA THR A 162 5.55 -26.42 18.87
C THR A 162 6.18 -25.85 17.61
N LEU A 163 5.48 -24.95 16.92
CA LEU A 163 5.96 -24.18 15.77
C LEU A 163 5.58 -22.71 15.93
N ALA A 164 6.58 -21.85 16.16
CA ALA A 164 6.39 -20.41 16.30
C ALA A 164 5.93 -19.75 14.99
N PRO A 165 5.36 -18.53 15.01
CA PRO A 165 5.00 -17.79 13.80
C PRO A 165 6.20 -17.68 12.84
N ARG A 166 5.98 -18.01 11.57
CA ARG A 166 6.98 -18.04 10.49
C ARG A 166 8.14 -19.01 10.73
N GLN A 167 8.04 -19.88 11.72
CA GLN A 167 9.02 -20.94 11.92
C GLN A 167 8.77 -22.04 10.91
N ARG A 168 9.87 -22.53 10.34
CA ARG A 168 9.89 -23.57 9.34
C ARG A 168 10.66 -24.78 9.85
N LEU A 169 10.04 -25.95 9.77
CA LEU A 169 10.70 -27.23 9.98
C LEU A 169 10.87 -27.93 8.64
N VAL A 170 12.08 -28.42 8.40
CA VAL A 170 12.46 -29.01 7.13
C VAL A 170 12.98 -30.40 7.37
N ALA A 171 12.37 -31.37 6.68
CA ALA A 171 12.84 -32.74 6.63
C ALA A 171 13.28 -33.06 5.20
N ALA A 172 14.50 -33.57 5.04
CA ALA A 172 14.95 -34.07 3.75
C ALA A 172 14.29 -35.41 3.47
N TRP A 173 13.67 -35.54 2.31
CA TRP A 173 13.03 -36.78 1.86
C TRP A 173 14.05 -37.67 1.14
N GLY A 174 14.78 -37.11 0.17
CA GLY A 174 15.73 -37.82 -0.67
C GLY A 174 16.05 -37.04 -1.94
N SER A 175 16.87 -37.59 -2.83
CA SER A 175 17.13 -36.93 -4.12
C SER A 175 15.89 -37.00 -5.02
N PHE A 176 15.66 -35.94 -5.80
CA PHE A 176 14.53 -35.86 -6.72
C PHE A 176 14.58 -36.97 -7.77
N SER A 177 15.77 -37.30 -8.30
CA SER A 177 15.94 -38.37 -9.27
C SER A 177 15.58 -39.76 -8.72
N GLU A 178 15.91 -40.05 -7.47
CA GLU A 178 15.57 -41.33 -6.83
C GLU A 178 14.08 -41.41 -6.51
N ILE A 179 13.50 -40.34 -5.97
CA ILE A 179 12.08 -40.30 -5.59
C ILE A 179 11.19 -40.37 -6.83
N ALA A 180 11.46 -39.58 -7.86
CA ALA A 180 10.64 -39.48 -9.06
C ALA A 180 10.55 -40.80 -9.85
N GLN A 181 11.58 -41.65 -9.77
CA GLN A 181 11.63 -42.95 -10.46
C GLN A 181 11.08 -44.10 -9.60
N HIS A 182 10.74 -43.85 -8.33
CA HIS A 182 10.37 -44.90 -7.42
C HIS A 182 8.93 -45.41 -7.69
N PRO A 183 8.71 -46.72 -7.87
CA PRO A 183 7.42 -47.27 -8.31
C PRO A 183 6.29 -47.12 -7.29
N ALA A 184 6.63 -46.96 -6.01
CA ALA A 184 5.66 -46.73 -4.93
C ALA A 184 5.26 -45.26 -4.77
N LEU A 185 5.82 -44.32 -5.55
CA LEU A 185 5.49 -42.90 -5.44
C LEU A 185 4.08 -42.64 -6.00
N GLN A 186 3.21 -42.07 -5.18
CA GLN A 186 1.95 -41.49 -5.65
C GLN A 186 2.18 -40.05 -6.15
N GLN A 187 1.43 -39.65 -7.17
CA GLN A 187 1.53 -38.29 -7.71
C GLN A 187 1.03 -37.23 -6.71
N GLN A 188 0.07 -37.58 -5.86
CA GLN A 188 -0.52 -36.68 -4.88
C GLN A 188 -0.68 -37.38 -3.54
N TYR A 189 -0.38 -36.68 -2.46
CA TYR A 189 -0.64 -37.12 -1.09
C TYR A 189 -1.53 -36.10 -0.37
N HIS A 190 -2.65 -36.58 0.18
CA HIS A 190 -3.52 -35.78 1.02
C HIS A 190 -3.10 -35.91 2.48
N VAL A 191 -2.74 -34.78 3.11
CA VAL A 191 -2.27 -34.73 4.48
C VAL A 191 -3.16 -33.79 5.28
N THR A 192 -3.82 -34.33 6.29
CA THR A 192 -4.56 -33.53 7.25
C THR A 192 -3.64 -33.13 8.40
N VAL A 193 -3.41 -31.83 8.55
CA VAL A 193 -2.63 -31.23 9.64
C VAL A 193 -3.61 -30.78 10.72
N ARG A 194 -3.45 -31.29 11.95
CA ARG A 194 -4.24 -30.88 13.12
C ARG A 194 -3.34 -30.27 14.18
N TYR A 195 -3.74 -29.13 14.73
CA TYR A 195 -2.95 -28.38 15.71
C TYR A 195 -3.84 -27.54 16.62
N THR A 196 -3.29 -27.06 17.73
CA THR A 196 -3.94 -26.12 18.65
C THR A 196 -3.18 -24.80 18.65
N GLY A 197 -3.86 -23.67 18.82
CA GLY A 197 -3.20 -22.38 19.03
C GLY A 197 -2.84 -22.13 20.49
N ASP A 198 -2.53 -20.89 20.83
CA ASP A 198 -2.29 -20.45 22.21
C ASP A 198 -3.49 -20.77 23.13
N ASN A 199 -4.70 -20.76 22.58
CA ASN A 199 -5.89 -21.26 23.25
C ASN A 199 -6.07 -22.76 22.97
N VAL A 200 -5.68 -23.58 23.93
CA VAL A 200 -5.74 -25.06 23.86
C VAL A 200 -7.16 -25.59 23.64
N ALA A 201 -8.20 -24.80 23.95
CA ALA A 201 -9.59 -25.20 23.72
C ALA A 201 -10.01 -25.19 22.23
N VAL A 202 -9.25 -24.49 21.37
CA VAL A 202 -9.56 -24.37 19.94
C VAL A 202 -8.62 -25.26 19.13
N GLN A 203 -9.20 -26.24 18.43
CA GLN A 203 -8.47 -27.11 17.52
C GLN A 203 -8.66 -26.65 16.07
N TYR A 204 -7.56 -26.53 15.36
CA TYR A 204 -7.50 -26.18 13.95
C TYR A 204 -7.17 -27.41 13.12
N GLN A 205 -7.73 -27.47 11.92
CA GLN A 205 -7.48 -28.55 10.97
C GLN A 205 -7.38 -27.96 9.55
N GLY A 206 -6.31 -28.31 8.85
CA GLY A 206 -6.12 -28.04 7.42
C GLY A 206 -5.87 -29.36 6.68
N THR A 207 -6.26 -29.42 5.41
CA THR A 207 -5.87 -30.52 4.51
C THR A 207 -5.03 -29.95 3.40
N ASP A 208 -3.78 -30.38 3.35
CA ASP A 208 -2.82 -30.01 2.32
C ASP A 208 -2.68 -31.13 1.29
N VAL A 209 -2.42 -30.75 0.04
CA VAL A 209 -2.18 -31.67 -1.08
C VAL A 209 -0.74 -31.52 -1.52
N LEU A 210 0.06 -32.56 -1.28
CA LEU A 210 1.44 -32.61 -1.72
C LEU A 210 1.51 -33.20 -3.12
N ASP A 211 1.66 -32.34 -4.12
CA ASP A 211 1.66 -32.71 -5.54
C ASP A 211 3.09 -32.86 -6.09
N PHE A 212 3.49 -34.09 -6.34
CA PHE A 212 4.78 -34.44 -6.94
C PHE A 212 4.83 -34.23 -8.45
N ALA A 213 3.69 -34.26 -9.14
CA ALA A 213 3.64 -33.96 -10.57
C ALA A 213 3.91 -32.47 -10.80
N ALA A 214 3.33 -31.60 -9.96
CA ALA A 214 3.64 -30.17 -9.95
C ALA A 214 5.13 -29.90 -9.65
N LEU A 215 5.69 -30.62 -8.66
CA LEU A 215 7.11 -30.53 -8.30
C LEU A 215 8.03 -30.97 -9.45
N ALA A 216 7.66 -32.02 -10.19
CA ALA A 216 8.42 -32.45 -11.35
C ALA A 216 8.38 -31.42 -12.49
N GLY A 217 7.24 -30.76 -12.70
CA GLY A 217 7.11 -29.68 -13.67
C GLY A 217 8.01 -28.48 -13.37
N SER A 218 8.12 -28.09 -12.09
CA SER A 218 8.97 -26.96 -11.69
C SER A 218 10.46 -27.28 -11.84
N GLU A 219 10.89 -28.50 -11.47
CA GLU A 219 12.30 -28.90 -11.63
C GLU A 219 12.71 -28.91 -13.12
N VAL A 220 11.87 -29.44 -14.01
CA VAL A 220 12.13 -29.41 -15.45
C VAL A 220 12.22 -27.97 -15.96
N ALA A 221 11.37 -27.06 -15.50
CA ALA A 221 11.43 -25.66 -15.87
C ALA A 221 12.72 -24.97 -15.36
N HIS A 222 13.15 -25.26 -14.12
CA HIS A 222 14.40 -24.76 -13.57
C HIS A 222 15.62 -25.29 -14.35
N GLN A 223 15.61 -26.56 -14.73
CA GLN A 223 16.67 -27.15 -15.52
C GLN A 223 16.72 -26.53 -16.93
N GLN A 224 15.59 -26.39 -17.61
CA GLN A 224 15.51 -25.71 -18.91
C GLN A 224 15.98 -24.25 -18.84
N GLN A 225 15.64 -23.53 -17.78
CA GLN A 225 16.12 -22.16 -17.56
C GLN A 225 17.63 -22.11 -17.35
N SER A 226 18.17 -23.06 -16.57
CA SER A 226 19.61 -23.17 -16.33
C SER A 226 20.37 -23.48 -17.62
N ASP A 227 19.89 -24.46 -18.40
CA ASP A 227 20.47 -24.83 -19.70
C ASP A 227 20.42 -23.64 -20.68
N ALA A 228 19.32 -22.89 -20.70
CA ALA A 228 19.20 -21.69 -21.51
C ALA A 228 20.16 -20.57 -21.07
N LEU A 229 20.40 -20.41 -19.76
CA LEU A 229 21.39 -19.47 -19.24
C LEU A 229 22.81 -19.88 -19.63
N PHE A 230 23.17 -21.16 -19.49
CA PHE A 230 24.47 -21.67 -19.93
C PHE A 230 24.67 -21.49 -21.44
N ALA A 231 23.67 -21.82 -22.26
CA ALA A 231 23.72 -21.60 -23.70
C ALA A 231 23.91 -20.11 -24.06
N ARG A 232 23.30 -19.20 -23.30
CA ARG A 232 23.51 -17.75 -23.47
C ARG A 232 24.91 -17.31 -23.06
N LEU A 233 25.44 -17.81 -21.94
CA LEU A 233 26.80 -17.53 -21.49
C LEU A 233 27.84 -18.05 -22.50
N ASP A 234 27.64 -19.25 -23.04
CA ASP A 234 28.47 -19.80 -24.11
C ASP A 234 28.40 -18.95 -25.37
N GLY A 235 27.21 -18.46 -25.75
CA GLY A 235 27.03 -17.53 -26.86
C GLY A 235 27.78 -16.20 -26.64
N ILE A 236 27.76 -15.65 -25.43
CA ILE A 236 28.53 -14.45 -25.06
C ILE A 236 30.03 -14.74 -25.14
N ALA A 237 30.49 -15.88 -24.62
CA ALA A 237 31.89 -16.27 -24.68
C ALA A 237 32.38 -16.43 -26.13
N GLN A 238 31.55 -17.02 -27.01
CA GLN A 238 31.85 -17.12 -28.44
C GLN A 238 31.89 -15.76 -29.13
N ALA A 239 30.95 -14.85 -28.82
CA ALA A 239 30.93 -13.49 -29.37
C ALA A 239 32.16 -12.67 -28.91
N LEU A 240 32.56 -12.81 -27.64
CA LEU A 240 33.80 -12.21 -27.11
C LEU A 240 35.03 -12.79 -27.80
N GLY A 241 35.09 -14.10 -28.00
CA GLY A 241 36.16 -14.75 -28.75
C GLY A 241 36.24 -14.25 -30.21
N GLY A 242 35.10 -14.05 -30.86
CA GLY A 242 35.01 -13.49 -32.21
C GLY A 242 35.49 -12.03 -32.29
N THR A 243 35.03 -11.18 -31.37
CA THR A 243 35.45 -9.77 -31.29
C THR A 243 36.94 -9.62 -30.97
N MET A 244 37.50 -10.45 -30.08
CA MET A 244 38.94 -10.48 -29.82
C MET A 244 39.75 -10.86 -31.07
N LYS A 245 39.30 -11.85 -31.85
CA LYS A 245 39.94 -12.19 -33.13
C LYS A 245 39.91 -11.02 -34.11
N LEU A 246 38.78 -10.32 -34.18
CA LEU A 246 38.61 -9.16 -35.06
C LEU A 246 39.51 -7.99 -34.65
N LEU A 247 39.63 -7.73 -33.34
CA LEU A 247 40.58 -6.76 -32.79
C LEU A 247 42.03 -7.15 -33.08
N GLN A 248 42.38 -8.43 -32.94
CA GLN A 248 43.72 -8.93 -33.24
C GLN A 248 44.05 -8.78 -34.73
N GLN A 249 43.10 -9.06 -35.61
CA GLN A 249 43.23 -8.84 -37.06
C GLN A 249 43.40 -7.35 -37.39
N SER A 250 42.56 -6.48 -36.84
CA SER A 250 42.67 -5.03 -37.01
C SER A 250 44.02 -4.50 -36.51
N HIS A 251 44.50 -4.98 -35.37
CA HIS A 251 45.82 -4.63 -34.85
C HIS A 251 46.93 -5.10 -35.79
N SER A 252 46.87 -6.33 -36.31
CA SER A 252 47.86 -6.83 -37.28
C SER A 252 47.87 -6.02 -38.58
N GLN A 253 46.69 -5.60 -39.07
CA GLN A 253 46.58 -4.72 -40.24
C GLN A 253 47.18 -3.35 -39.97
N MET A 254 46.92 -2.77 -38.80
CA MET A 254 47.49 -1.49 -38.38
C MET A 254 49.02 -1.57 -38.28
N VAL A 255 49.57 -2.65 -37.71
CA VAL A 255 51.02 -2.87 -37.63
C VAL A 255 51.64 -2.97 -39.03
N ASN A 256 51.01 -3.70 -39.95
CA ASN A 256 51.48 -3.78 -41.33
C ASN A 256 51.43 -2.43 -42.04
N GLN A 257 50.33 -1.67 -41.89
CA GLN A 257 50.19 -0.33 -42.46
C GLN A 257 51.23 0.65 -41.91
N LEU A 258 51.55 0.58 -40.61
CA LEU A 258 52.61 1.36 -40.00
C LEU A 258 53.99 0.96 -40.53
N GLY A 259 54.22 -0.34 -40.78
CA GLY A 259 55.42 -0.84 -41.43
C GLY A 259 55.59 -0.27 -42.85
N ASP A 260 54.53 -0.32 -43.65
CA ASP A 260 54.51 0.24 -45.01
C ASP A 260 54.74 1.76 -45.02
N LEU A 261 54.12 2.49 -44.08
CA LEU A 261 54.37 3.92 -43.87
C LEU A 261 55.83 4.21 -43.50
N THR A 262 56.42 3.39 -42.64
CA THR A 262 57.82 3.54 -42.24
C THR A 262 58.75 3.32 -43.44
N HIS A 263 58.50 2.30 -44.25
CA HIS A 263 59.25 2.06 -45.48
C HIS A 263 59.04 3.14 -46.55
N ALA A 264 57.82 3.67 -46.68
CA ALA A 264 57.55 4.80 -47.58
C ALA A 264 58.26 6.09 -47.12
N LEU A 265 58.32 6.33 -45.81
CA LEU A 265 59.06 7.46 -45.23
C LEU A 265 60.57 7.29 -45.40
N GLU A 266 61.10 6.08 -45.24
CA GLU A 266 62.52 5.77 -45.45
C GLU A 266 62.90 5.94 -46.94
N GLY A 267 62.07 5.43 -47.85
CA GLY A 267 62.21 5.66 -49.29
C GLY A 267 62.06 7.13 -49.69
N SER A 268 61.20 7.89 -49.00
CA SER A 268 61.07 9.35 -49.20
C SER A 268 62.29 10.11 -48.69
N ALA A 269 62.88 9.69 -47.57
CA ALA A 269 64.11 10.27 -47.03
C ALA A 269 65.31 9.98 -47.95
N ASP A 270 65.39 8.77 -48.53
CA ASP A 270 66.44 8.42 -49.49
C ASP A 270 66.22 9.11 -50.86
N ALA A 271 64.97 9.27 -51.30
CA ALA A 271 64.64 10.11 -52.46
C ALA A 271 64.94 11.59 -52.22
N ALA A 272 64.75 12.10 -51.00
CA ALA A 272 65.13 13.46 -50.61
C ALA A 272 66.66 13.65 -50.58
N ARG A 273 67.42 12.60 -50.20
CA ARG A 273 68.89 12.59 -50.30
C ARG A 273 69.38 12.51 -51.75
N ALA A 274 68.67 11.80 -52.62
CA ALA A 274 69.00 11.70 -54.05
C ALA A 274 68.56 12.93 -54.88
N GLY A 275 67.59 13.70 -54.39
CA GLY A 275 66.83 14.69 -55.16
C GLY A 275 67.03 16.15 -54.74
N GLN A 276 68.26 16.61 -54.50
CA GLN A 276 68.53 18.03 -54.23
C GLN A 276 68.44 18.93 -55.49
N SER A 277 67.97 18.42 -56.64
CA SER A 277 67.78 19.18 -57.88
C SER A 277 66.37 19.11 -58.50
N GLN A 278 65.39 18.45 -57.87
CA GLN A 278 64.04 18.27 -58.45
C GLN A 278 62.92 18.55 -57.44
N MET A 279 63.09 19.61 -56.64
CA MET A 279 62.35 19.87 -55.39
C MET A 279 60.90 20.36 -55.56
N LEU A 280 60.41 20.66 -56.77
CA LEU A 280 59.08 21.26 -56.97
C LEU A 280 57.98 20.26 -57.37
N GLY A 281 58.31 19.13 -58.00
CA GLY A 281 57.32 18.10 -58.35
C GLY A 281 56.98 17.16 -57.18
N THR A 282 57.95 16.92 -56.30
CA THR A 282 57.82 15.99 -55.17
C THR A 282 57.02 16.58 -54.00
N LEU A 283 57.04 17.90 -53.78
CA LEU A 283 56.20 18.52 -52.75
C LEU A 283 54.70 18.31 -53.00
N GLN A 284 54.29 18.27 -54.27
CA GLN A 284 52.88 18.04 -54.63
C GLN A 284 52.47 16.58 -54.37
N GLY A 285 53.34 15.62 -54.69
CA GLY A 285 53.13 14.19 -54.39
C GLY A 285 53.12 13.88 -52.88
N ILE A 286 54.01 14.52 -52.11
CA ILE A 286 54.03 14.41 -50.64
C ILE A 286 52.77 15.01 -50.03
N THR A 287 52.32 16.18 -50.53
CA THR A 287 51.09 16.80 -50.02
C THR A 287 49.87 15.93 -50.30
N GLN A 288 49.81 15.31 -51.48
CA GLN A 288 48.70 14.40 -51.83
C GLN A 288 48.73 13.11 -51.01
N ALA A 289 49.90 12.47 -50.85
CA ALA A 289 50.06 11.28 -50.01
C ALA A 289 49.75 11.57 -48.53
N VAL A 290 50.16 12.74 -48.01
CA VAL A 290 49.80 13.18 -46.65
C VAL A 290 48.31 13.49 -46.55
N THR A 291 47.69 14.08 -47.57
CA THR A 291 46.24 14.37 -47.57
C THR A 291 45.41 13.08 -47.61
N GLU A 292 45.81 12.10 -48.41
CA GLU A 292 45.18 10.77 -48.48
C GLU A 292 45.41 9.98 -47.19
N SER A 293 46.60 10.06 -46.59
CA SER A 293 46.90 9.46 -45.29
C SER A 293 46.12 10.12 -44.14
N VAL A 294 45.97 11.46 -44.16
CA VAL A 294 45.16 12.19 -43.17
C VAL A 294 43.67 11.92 -43.37
N ALA A 295 43.20 11.78 -44.61
CA ALA A 295 41.82 11.40 -44.90
C ALA A 295 41.51 9.96 -44.45
N SER A 296 42.45 9.02 -44.66
CA SER A 296 42.34 7.64 -44.17
C SER A 296 42.37 7.59 -42.65
N ALA A 297 43.30 8.30 -41.99
CA ALA A 297 43.38 8.40 -40.54
C ALA A 297 42.13 9.07 -39.94
N ASN A 298 41.58 10.10 -40.59
CA ASN A 298 40.30 10.71 -40.21
C ASN A 298 39.14 9.74 -40.36
N HIS A 299 39.11 8.93 -41.44
CA HIS A 299 38.06 7.93 -41.62
C HIS A 299 38.11 6.85 -40.52
N THR A 300 39.30 6.39 -40.16
CA THR A 300 39.49 5.45 -39.04
C THR A 300 39.16 6.10 -37.69
N GLN A 301 39.52 7.37 -37.46
CA GLN A 301 39.12 8.10 -36.25
C GLN A 301 37.61 8.28 -36.16
N VAL A 302 36.93 8.59 -37.27
CA VAL A 302 35.45 8.68 -37.33
C VAL A 302 34.83 7.32 -37.02
N GLN A 303 35.37 6.22 -37.57
CA GLN A 303 34.84 4.88 -37.31
C GLN A 303 35.06 4.43 -35.84
N VAL A 304 36.19 4.82 -35.23
CA VAL A 304 36.46 4.60 -33.80
C VAL A 304 35.55 5.50 -32.94
N LEU A 305 35.31 6.75 -33.33
CA LEU A 305 34.39 7.67 -32.64
C LEU A 305 32.93 7.18 -32.72
N ASP A 306 32.50 6.65 -33.87
CA ASP A 306 31.18 6.04 -34.02
C ASP A 306 31.05 4.78 -33.16
N SER A 307 32.10 3.96 -33.11
CA SER A 307 32.15 2.77 -32.24
C SER A 307 32.13 3.15 -30.76
N LEU A 308 32.87 4.18 -30.34
CA LEU A 308 32.87 4.72 -28.98
C LEU A 308 31.53 5.39 -28.63
N THR A 309 30.89 6.05 -29.60
CA THR A 309 29.55 6.63 -29.44
C THR A 309 28.51 5.53 -29.24
N GLY A 310 28.57 4.47 -30.05
CA GLY A 310 27.72 3.27 -29.88
C GLY A 310 27.95 2.57 -28.54
N ILE A 311 29.20 2.45 -28.09
CA ILE A 311 29.53 1.94 -26.75
C ILE A 311 28.97 2.87 -25.66
N SER A 312 29.09 4.20 -25.79
CA SER A 312 28.56 5.13 -24.80
C SER A 312 27.03 5.11 -24.74
N GLN A 313 26.35 4.94 -25.88
CA GLN A 313 24.90 4.79 -25.94
C GLN A 313 24.45 3.46 -25.33
N ALA A 314 25.18 2.38 -25.59
CA ALA A 314 24.94 1.09 -24.94
C ALA A 314 25.16 1.17 -23.42
N VAL A 315 26.22 1.84 -22.97
CA VAL A 315 26.51 2.08 -21.54
C VAL A 315 25.44 2.97 -20.90
N ALA A 316 24.99 4.04 -21.57
CA ALA A 316 23.91 4.91 -21.10
C ALA A 316 22.58 4.17 -20.98
N GLY A 317 22.21 3.35 -21.98
CA GLY A 317 21.03 2.49 -21.91
C GLY A 317 21.13 1.42 -20.82
N THR A 318 22.35 0.93 -20.56
CA THR A 318 22.61 -0.02 -19.45
C THR A 318 22.50 0.67 -18.10
N MET A 319 23.06 1.87 -17.93
CA MET A 319 22.91 2.68 -16.70
C MET A 319 21.46 3.07 -16.44
N GLU A 320 20.70 3.40 -17.48
CA GLU A 320 19.27 3.68 -17.35
C GLU A 320 18.49 2.43 -16.91
N THR A 321 18.86 1.25 -17.43
CA THR A 321 18.27 -0.03 -17.03
C THR A 321 18.66 -0.41 -15.60
N VAL A 322 19.89 -0.11 -15.17
CA VAL A 322 20.36 -0.31 -13.78
C VAL A 322 19.64 0.65 -12.83
N ASN A 323 19.47 1.93 -13.19
CA ASN A 323 18.70 2.89 -12.41
C ASN A 323 17.24 2.47 -12.31
N ARG A 324 16.62 1.96 -13.40
CA ARG A 324 15.27 1.37 -13.35
C ARG A 324 15.19 0.17 -12.41
N ALA A 325 16.18 -0.72 -12.45
CA ALA A 325 16.21 -1.87 -11.55
C ALA A 325 16.40 -1.45 -10.08
N GLN A 326 17.21 -0.42 -9.81
CA GLN A 326 17.40 0.15 -8.48
C GLN A 326 16.14 0.86 -7.97
N ASP A 327 15.47 1.66 -8.82
CA ASP A 327 14.21 2.31 -8.48
C ASP A 327 13.11 1.27 -8.24
N GLN A 328 13.00 0.23 -9.08
CA GLN A 328 12.05 -0.86 -8.88
C GLN A 328 12.36 -1.71 -7.64
N LEU A 329 13.64 -1.88 -7.28
CA LEU A 329 14.06 -2.52 -6.03
C LEU A 329 13.74 -1.64 -4.82
N ALA A 330 13.99 -0.33 -4.91
CA ALA A 330 13.66 0.61 -3.85
C ALA A 330 12.15 0.68 -3.62
N ASP A 331 11.36 0.78 -4.69
CA ASP A 331 9.89 0.82 -4.66
C ASP A 331 9.31 -0.54 -4.25
N GLY A 332 9.92 -1.63 -4.70
CA GLY A 332 9.60 -3.00 -4.26
C GLY A 332 9.90 -3.22 -2.78
N LEU A 333 11.01 -2.70 -2.26
CA LEU A 333 11.37 -2.74 -0.84
C LEU A 333 10.46 -1.83 0.01
N LEU A 334 10.07 -0.67 -0.51
CA LEU A 334 9.12 0.24 0.14
C LEU A 334 7.70 -0.35 0.15
N THR A 335 7.31 -1.02 -0.92
CA THR A 335 6.03 -1.75 -1.04
C THR A 335 6.06 -3.02 -0.20
N LEU A 336 7.18 -3.73 -0.09
CA LEU A 336 7.37 -4.85 0.84
C LEU A 336 7.38 -4.37 2.30
N ALA A 337 7.93 -3.20 2.60
CA ALA A 337 7.86 -2.59 3.92
C ALA A 337 6.43 -2.16 4.24
N ALA A 338 5.73 -1.54 3.30
CA ALA A 338 4.34 -1.09 3.42
C ALA A 338 3.33 -2.25 3.42
N ASN A 339 3.61 -3.38 2.76
CA ASN A 339 2.76 -4.59 2.76
C ASN A 339 3.12 -5.56 3.89
N ARG A 340 4.32 -5.50 4.47
CA ARG A 340 4.66 -6.26 5.70
C ARG A 340 4.08 -5.63 6.96
N SER A 341 3.74 -4.36 6.92
CA SER A 341 2.85 -3.72 7.89
C SER A 341 1.44 -3.72 7.31
N THR A 342 0.55 -4.59 7.78
CA THR A 342 -0.85 -4.17 7.82
C THR A 342 -0.90 -2.76 8.43
N PRO A 343 -1.73 -1.83 7.95
CA PRO A 343 -1.90 -0.51 8.58
C PRO A 343 -2.53 -0.60 10.00
N GLU A 344 -2.43 -1.75 10.67
CA GLU A 344 -2.56 -1.85 12.11
C GLU A 344 -1.29 -1.29 12.76
N LYS A 345 -1.38 0.01 13.08
CA LYS A 345 -0.50 0.74 14.00
C LYS A 345 0.91 0.99 13.50
N ALA A 346 1.06 1.52 12.28
CA ALA A 346 2.18 2.44 12.07
C ALA A 346 2.10 3.50 13.19
N ALA A 347 3.20 3.71 13.92
CA ALA A 347 3.21 4.72 14.97
C ALA A 347 2.76 6.06 14.35
N PRO A 348 1.98 6.90 15.03
CA PRO A 348 1.48 8.15 14.45
C PRO A 348 2.58 9.00 13.80
N GLU A 349 3.79 8.96 14.36
CA GLU A 349 5.00 9.57 13.81
C GLU A 349 5.42 9.00 12.44
N GLN A 350 5.38 7.67 12.27
CA GLN A 350 5.67 7.01 10.99
C GLN A 350 4.64 7.40 9.93
N ALA A 351 3.37 7.51 10.30
CA ALA A 351 2.31 7.94 9.38
C ALA A 351 2.55 9.38 8.89
N VAL A 352 2.93 10.28 9.79
CA VAL A 352 3.29 11.67 9.45
C VAL A 352 4.53 11.72 8.54
N GLN A 353 5.58 10.96 8.86
CA GLN A 353 6.81 10.91 8.04
C GLN A 353 6.53 10.37 6.63
N GLN A 354 5.75 9.30 6.53
CA GLN A 354 5.38 8.70 5.26
C GLN A 354 4.50 9.65 4.43
N PHE A 355 3.53 10.32 5.06
CA PHE A 355 2.72 11.34 4.39
C PHE A 355 3.59 12.49 3.85
N GLY A 356 4.49 13.04 4.67
CA GLY A 356 5.41 14.10 4.24
C GLY A 356 6.39 13.65 3.13
N SER A 357 6.79 12.39 3.11
CA SER A 357 7.60 11.82 2.03
C SER A 357 6.82 11.75 0.71
N LEU A 358 5.59 11.21 0.74
CA LEU A 358 4.73 11.09 -0.44
C LEU A 358 4.43 12.46 -1.07
N VAL A 359 4.12 13.46 -0.26
CA VAL A 359 3.85 14.83 -0.75
C VAL A 359 5.09 15.47 -1.39
N ARG A 360 6.29 15.26 -0.81
CA ARG A 360 7.55 15.76 -1.42
C ARG A 360 7.88 15.05 -2.75
N GLN A 361 7.67 13.75 -2.83
CA GLN A 361 7.86 12.98 -4.07
C GLN A 361 6.90 13.45 -5.17
N LEU A 362 5.65 13.70 -4.80
CA LEU A 362 4.61 14.22 -5.68
C LEU A 362 4.97 15.61 -6.24
N ASP A 363 5.35 16.56 -5.38
CA ASP A 363 5.77 17.91 -5.80
C ASP A 363 7.04 17.88 -6.67
N GLY A 364 8.06 17.10 -6.27
CA GLY A 364 9.31 16.97 -7.01
C GLY A 364 9.11 16.41 -8.43
N ASN A 365 8.28 15.37 -8.57
CA ASN A 365 8.01 14.78 -9.88
C ASN A 365 7.10 15.65 -10.73
N TRP A 366 6.16 16.38 -10.12
CA TRP A 366 5.37 17.37 -10.83
C TRP A 366 6.24 18.48 -11.43
N ARG A 367 7.22 19.00 -10.68
CA ARG A 367 8.17 20.02 -11.21
C ARG A 367 9.00 19.47 -12.36
N LYS A 368 9.57 18.26 -12.22
CA LYS A 368 10.30 17.59 -13.30
C LYS A 368 9.43 17.42 -14.55
N TRP A 369 8.18 17.01 -14.36
CA TRP A 369 7.24 16.88 -15.46
C TRP A 369 6.96 18.21 -16.17
N GLN A 370 6.82 19.31 -15.40
CA GLN A 370 6.68 20.65 -15.98
C GLN A 370 7.93 21.07 -16.76
N GLU A 371 9.13 20.81 -16.24
CA GLU A 371 10.41 21.11 -16.92
C GLU A 371 10.54 20.34 -18.24
N LEU A 372 10.27 19.03 -18.24
CA LEU A 372 10.29 18.21 -19.45
C LEU A 372 9.30 18.72 -20.49
N ARG A 373 8.11 19.15 -20.04
CA ARG A 373 7.10 19.71 -20.94
C ARG A 373 7.52 21.05 -21.54
N ARG A 374 8.16 21.92 -20.76
CA ARG A 374 8.74 23.19 -21.25
C ARG A 374 9.86 22.95 -22.26
N ALA A 375 10.61 21.85 -22.10
CA ALA A 375 11.62 21.41 -23.06
C ALA A 375 11.05 20.75 -24.33
N GLY A 376 9.72 20.73 -24.51
CA GLY A 376 9.07 20.12 -25.67
C GLY A 376 9.07 18.58 -25.65
N ASN A 377 9.49 17.96 -24.54
CA ASN A 377 9.51 16.52 -24.41
C ASN A 377 8.11 16.00 -24.06
N THR A 378 7.47 15.32 -25.01
CA THR A 378 6.11 14.77 -24.88
C THR A 378 6.07 13.42 -24.17
N THR A 379 7.21 12.87 -23.73
CA THR A 379 7.27 11.63 -22.93
C THR A 379 6.68 11.77 -21.51
N GLY A 380 6.05 12.90 -21.19
CA GLY A 380 5.33 13.15 -19.93
C GLY A 380 4.21 12.16 -19.57
N ALA A 381 3.91 11.16 -20.41
CA ALA A 381 3.03 10.04 -20.06
C ALA A 381 3.61 9.15 -18.93
N PHE A 382 4.94 9.11 -18.73
CA PHE A 382 5.57 8.21 -17.76
C PHE A 382 5.41 8.64 -16.29
N ALA A 383 5.27 9.92 -15.99
CA ALA A 383 5.15 10.39 -14.61
C ALA A 383 3.72 10.18 -14.03
N GLN A 384 2.72 10.02 -14.90
CA GLN A 384 1.31 10.01 -14.49
C GLN A 384 0.89 8.73 -13.72
N PRO A 385 1.29 7.49 -14.12
CA PRO A 385 1.03 6.30 -13.31
C PRO A 385 1.64 6.39 -11.91
N GLN A 386 2.88 6.87 -11.82
CA GLN A 386 3.59 6.96 -10.55
C GLN A 386 2.99 8.01 -9.62
N MET A 387 2.64 9.19 -10.16
CA MET A 387 1.91 10.22 -9.39
C MET A 387 0.56 9.70 -8.87
N ARG A 388 -0.16 8.88 -9.64
CA ARG A 388 -1.42 8.26 -9.17
C ARG A 388 -1.19 7.33 -7.99
N GLN A 389 -0.18 6.46 -8.07
CA GLN A 389 0.17 5.54 -6.99
C GLN A 389 0.51 6.30 -5.68
N TRP A 390 1.24 7.42 -5.76
CA TRP A 390 1.51 8.22 -4.56
C TRP A 390 0.26 8.89 -3.98
N VAL A 391 -0.65 9.37 -4.84
CA VAL A 391 -1.93 9.94 -4.38
C VAL A 391 -2.80 8.89 -3.71
N GLU A 392 -2.85 7.67 -4.25
CA GLU A 392 -3.52 6.54 -3.62
C GLU A 392 -2.90 6.20 -2.26
N GLY A 393 -1.56 6.26 -2.14
CA GLY A 393 -0.86 6.14 -0.86
C GLY A 393 -1.24 7.23 0.15
N ILE A 394 -1.40 8.48 -0.31
CA ILE A 394 -1.87 9.60 0.53
C ILE A 394 -3.31 9.35 1.02
N ILE A 395 -4.19 8.85 0.16
CA ILE A 395 -5.57 8.52 0.53
C ILE A 395 -5.59 7.39 1.57
N ALA A 396 -4.76 6.36 1.38
CA ALA A 396 -4.69 5.22 2.28
C ALA A 396 -4.15 5.60 3.68
N ILE A 397 -3.18 6.53 3.75
CA ILE A 397 -2.57 6.94 5.02
C ILE A 397 -3.39 7.99 5.77
N ALA A 398 -4.22 8.76 5.07
CA ALA A 398 -5.04 9.85 5.62
C ALA A 398 -5.75 9.52 6.95
N PRO A 399 -6.44 8.37 7.11
CA PRO A 399 -7.18 8.06 8.33
C PRO A 399 -6.29 7.72 9.53
N THR A 400 -5.00 7.45 9.29
CA THR A 400 -4.02 7.06 10.32
C THR A 400 -3.25 8.26 10.88
N LEU A 401 -3.40 9.44 10.27
CA LEU A 401 -2.70 10.64 10.71
C LEU A 401 -3.25 11.15 12.06
N PRO A 402 -2.37 11.58 12.99
CA PRO A 402 -2.78 12.18 14.26
C PRO A 402 -3.26 13.63 14.07
N ALA A 403 -4.32 13.83 13.27
CA ALA A 403 -4.87 15.13 12.95
C ALA A 403 -6.32 15.25 13.40
N ALA A 404 -6.80 16.50 13.57
CA ALA A 404 -8.22 16.73 13.80
C ALA A 404 -9.05 16.20 12.60
N PRO A 405 -10.26 15.66 12.82
CA PRO A 405 -11.09 15.09 11.76
C PRO A 405 -11.29 16.01 10.54
N ILE A 406 -11.38 17.32 10.77
CA ILE A 406 -11.51 18.34 9.73
C ILE A 406 -10.29 18.42 8.79
N VAL A 407 -9.09 18.15 9.30
CA VAL A 407 -7.86 18.13 8.51
C VAL A 407 -7.80 16.86 7.66
N ILE A 408 -8.24 15.72 8.22
CA ILE A 408 -8.31 14.44 7.52
C ILE A 408 -9.34 14.53 6.37
N GLU A 409 -10.48 15.15 6.60
CA GLU A 409 -11.52 15.38 5.58
C GLU A 409 -11.01 16.29 4.46
N ARG A 410 -10.36 17.42 4.81
CA ARG A 410 -9.73 18.32 3.82
C ARG A 410 -8.68 17.57 3.00
N LEU A 411 -7.77 16.85 3.65
CA LEU A 411 -6.70 16.09 2.99
C LEU A 411 -7.26 15.06 2.02
N SER A 412 -8.27 14.29 2.44
CA SER A 412 -8.91 13.28 1.60
C SER A 412 -9.60 13.91 0.38
N GLY A 413 -10.29 15.04 0.59
CA GLY A 413 -10.92 15.81 -0.49
C GLY A 413 -9.92 16.33 -1.51
N VAL A 414 -8.79 16.88 -1.05
CA VAL A 414 -7.72 17.38 -1.93
C VAL A 414 -7.07 16.24 -2.70
N ALA A 415 -6.77 15.11 -2.04
CA ALA A 415 -6.16 13.94 -2.67
C ALA A 415 -7.07 13.31 -3.73
N LEU A 416 -8.37 13.18 -3.46
CA LEU A 416 -9.36 12.69 -4.44
C LEU A 416 -9.50 13.64 -5.64
N ARG A 417 -9.54 14.96 -5.40
CA ARG A 417 -9.55 15.95 -6.48
C ARG A 417 -8.31 15.84 -7.35
N LEU A 418 -7.13 15.66 -6.75
CA LEU A 418 -5.89 15.44 -7.48
C LEU A 418 -5.92 14.14 -8.28
N LEU A 419 -6.42 13.05 -7.71
CA LEU A 419 -6.54 11.77 -8.43
C LEU A 419 -7.46 11.90 -9.66
N ASN A 420 -8.59 12.59 -9.50
CA ASN A 420 -9.52 12.87 -10.59
C ASN A 420 -8.88 13.76 -11.66
N ALA A 421 -8.16 14.81 -11.25
CA ALA A 421 -7.42 15.68 -12.15
C ALA A 421 -6.34 14.92 -12.93
N LEU A 422 -5.59 14.05 -12.27
CA LEU A 422 -4.60 13.17 -12.90
C LEU A 422 -5.26 12.21 -13.89
N ASN A 423 -6.43 11.64 -13.59
CA ASN A 423 -7.12 10.74 -14.51
C ASN A 423 -7.70 11.47 -15.74
N ALA A 424 -8.17 12.71 -15.58
CA ALA A 424 -8.76 13.52 -16.65
C ALA A 424 -7.71 14.28 -17.49
N ALA A 425 -6.52 14.54 -16.95
CA ALA A 425 -5.46 15.34 -17.58
C ALA A 425 -5.07 14.99 -19.04
N PRO A 426 -5.11 13.72 -19.49
CA PRO A 426 -4.83 13.40 -20.89
C PRO A 426 -5.85 14.00 -21.86
N ALA A 427 -7.11 14.13 -21.42
CA ALA A 427 -8.23 14.57 -22.25
C ALA A 427 -8.66 16.02 -21.97
N ASP A 428 -8.39 16.53 -20.77
CA ASP A 428 -8.90 17.82 -20.31
C ASP A 428 -7.77 18.80 -19.92
N SER A 429 -7.75 19.98 -20.55
CA SER A 429 -6.83 21.06 -20.19
C SER A 429 -7.22 21.76 -18.89
N ALA A 430 -8.50 21.78 -18.51
CA ALA A 430 -8.95 22.35 -17.24
C ALA A 430 -8.44 21.51 -16.07
N ALA A 431 -8.61 20.19 -16.13
CA ALA A 431 -8.08 19.26 -15.13
C ALA A 431 -6.55 19.39 -14.93
N ARG A 432 -5.79 19.72 -15.98
CA ARG A 432 -4.34 19.95 -15.87
C ARG A 432 -3.99 21.20 -15.05
N ASN A 433 -4.87 22.21 -15.02
CA ASN A 433 -4.67 23.41 -14.23
C ASN A 433 -4.99 23.21 -12.74
N ASP A 434 -5.75 22.16 -12.40
CA ASP A 434 -6.11 21.84 -11.01
C ASP A 434 -5.01 21.05 -10.27
N ILE A 435 -4.18 20.30 -11.00
CA ILE A 435 -3.06 19.53 -10.43
C ILE A 435 -2.12 20.39 -9.56
N PRO A 436 -1.54 21.51 -10.05
CA PRO A 436 -0.60 22.30 -9.25
C PRO A 436 -1.26 22.88 -7.99
N THR A 437 -2.53 23.27 -8.08
CA THR A 437 -3.31 23.79 -6.94
C THR A 437 -3.50 22.71 -5.88
N ALA A 438 -3.88 21.50 -6.29
CA ALA A 438 -4.07 20.40 -5.35
C ALA A 438 -2.75 19.92 -4.71
N ILE A 439 -1.64 19.92 -5.45
CA ILE A 439 -0.31 19.62 -4.90
C ILE A 439 0.12 20.68 -3.88
N ALA A 440 -0.10 21.96 -4.18
CA ALA A 440 0.23 23.06 -3.26
C ALA A 440 -0.59 22.96 -1.96
N GLU A 441 -1.88 22.64 -2.05
CA GLU A 441 -2.73 22.42 -0.87
C GLU A 441 -2.29 21.20 -0.04
N LEU A 442 -1.87 20.10 -0.68
CA LEU A 442 -1.29 18.95 0.04
C LEU A 442 0.02 19.32 0.75
N ALA A 443 0.86 20.13 0.12
CA ALA A 443 2.10 20.63 0.71
C ALA A 443 1.84 21.56 1.91
N GLU A 444 0.83 22.42 1.83
CA GLU A 444 0.36 23.26 2.94
C GLU A 444 -0.08 22.38 4.12
N ILE A 445 -0.93 21.36 3.87
CA ILE A 445 -1.40 20.43 4.91
C ILE A 445 -0.22 19.65 5.51
N ALA A 446 0.72 19.17 4.70
CA ALA A 446 1.93 18.51 5.18
C ALA A 446 2.78 19.41 6.10
N GLY A 447 2.86 20.71 5.81
CA GLY A 447 3.56 21.69 6.64
C GLY A 447 2.90 21.98 7.99
N THR A 448 1.64 21.57 8.20
CA THR A 448 0.96 21.71 9.50
C THR A 448 1.31 20.63 10.52
N PHE A 449 1.94 19.54 10.07
CA PHE A 449 2.42 18.51 10.97
C PHE A 449 3.81 18.91 11.49
N PRO A 450 4.06 18.81 12.82
CA PRO A 450 5.35 19.14 13.38
C PRO A 450 6.43 18.27 12.74
N SER A 451 7.56 18.88 12.37
CA SER A 451 8.70 18.11 11.91
C SER A 451 9.20 17.18 13.03
N ALA A 452 9.81 16.06 12.67
CA ALA A 452 10.38 15.13 13.66
C ALA A 452 11.42 15.79 14.58
N GLU A 453 12.01 16.91 14.16
CA GLU A 453 12.94 17.71 14.96
C GLU A 453 12.23 18.58 16.01
N GLU A 454 11.03 19.09 15.72
CA GLU A 454 10.25 19.91 16.66
C GLU A 454 9.49 19.08 17.70
N SER A 455 9.11 17.85 17.34
CA SER A 455 8.44 16.91 18.24
C SER A 455 9.38 16.25 19.26
N PHE A 456 10.70 16.36 19.08
CA PHE A 456 11.70 15.92 20.07
C PHE A 456 11.96 16.98 21.17
N LEU A 457 11.48 18.21 20.97
CA LEU A 457 11.66 19.34 21.90
C LEU A 457 10.39 19.67 22.72
N LEU A 458 9.29 18.96 22.47
CA LEU A 458 8.00 19.03 23.19
C LEU A 458 7.75 17.69 23.89
#